data_AF-A0A1Q6YDS5-F1
#
_entry.id   AF-A0A1Q6YDS5-F1
#
_cell.length_a   1.000
_cell.length_b   1.000
_cell.length_c   1.000
_cell.angle_alpha   90.00
_cell.angle_beta   90.00
_cell.angle_gamma   90.00
#
_symmetry.space_group_name_H-M   'P 1'
#
loop_
_entity.id
_entity.type
_entity.pdbx_description
1 polymer ?
#
loop_
_entity_poly.entity_id
_entity_poly.type
_entity_poly.pdbx_seq_one_letter_code
_entity_poly.pdbx_strand_id
1 'polypeptide(L)'
;MGRARSRGDPSTYGPADGSWQGTDANGHAVEVSWWTRLHLPKARHIEVTVIRVLRQRASDRPRDPRESWFLWEGSAEACLSAVALGYRRRYSHEHGYRFDKQSLLWAQPRLRTPAQFERWSQIVAIVHNHLVLARPQVQAALRPWETTQREASPQQVRRAMAKIVAQLGTPARPAKPRGKSRGRPKGTVIPPAPRYPVVYKSKPGAKKRRKRA
;
A
#
# COMPACT_ATOMS: atom_id res chain seq x y z
N MET A 1 -8.70 20.77 27.79
CA MET A 1 -8.17 19.68 26.92
C MET A 1 -9.16 19.41 25.79
N GLY A 2 -8.75 19.63 24.54
CA GLY A 2 -9.62 19.50 23.36
C GLY A 2 -9.85 18.05 22.92
N ARG A 3 -10.92 17.79 22.17
CA ARG A 3 -11.27 16.45 21.66
C ARG A 3 -11.16 16.40 20.14
N ALA A 4 -10.42 15.45 19.60
CA ALA A 4 -10.35 15.20 18.15
C ALA A 4 -11.62 14.50 17.62
N ARG A 5 -12.17 14.97 16.49
CA ARG A 5 -13.29 14.35 15.75
C ARG A 5 -12.96 14.23 14.25
N SER A 6 -13.20 13.07 13.64
CA SER A 6 -12.78 12.80 12.25
C SER A 6 -13.63 13.51 11.16
N ARG A 7 -14.64 14.27 11.56
CA ARG A 7 -15.44 15.15 10.70
C ARG A 7 -15.81 16.33 11.60
N GLY A 8 -15.33 17.52 11.29
CA GLY A 8 -15.48 18.64 12.21
C GLY A 8 -15.59 19.92 11.44
N ASP A 9 -16.70 20.60 11.65
CA ASP A 9 -16.72 22.06 11.58
C ASP A 9 -15.51 22.62 12.36
N PRO A 10 -14.67 23.48 11.76
CA PRO A 10 -13.54 24.12 12.43
C PRO A 10 -13.89 24.77 13.77
N SER A 11 -15.14 25.21 13.96
CA SER A 11 -15.65 25.76 15.22
C SER A 11 -15.52 24.79 16.40
N THR A 12 -15.42 23.49 16.13
CA THR A 12 -15.31 22.44 17.16
C THR A 12 -14.00 22.49 17.95
N TYR A 13 -12.94 23.06 17.36
CA TYR A 13 -11.59 23.03 17.94
C TYR A 13 -11.11 24.38 18.46
N GLY A 14 -11.83 25.46 18.16
CA GLY A 14 -11.36 26.82 18.40
C GLY A 14 -10.33 27.27 17.34
N PRO A 15 -9.57 28.35 17.61
CA PRO A 15 -8.56 28.84 16.67
C PRO A 15 -7.49 27.77 16.40
N ALA A 16 -6.99 27.74 15.16
CA ALA A 16 -5.90 26.83 14.79
C ALA A 16 -4.61 27.22 15.53
N ASP A 17 -3.85 26.21 15.97
CA ASP A 17 -2.52 26.42 16.57
C ASP A 17 -1.49 26.85 15.52
N GLY A 18 -1.76 26.54 14.24
CA GLY A 18 -0.94 27.00 13.13
C GLY A 18 -1.61 26.77 11.78
N SER A 19 -1.08 27.45 10.77
CA SER A 19 -1.53 27.33 9.39
C SER A 19 -0.37 27.52 8.42
N TRP A 20 -0.61 27.08 7.18
CA TRP A 20 0.30 27.21 6.07
C TRP A 20 -0.50 27.39 4.78
N GLN A 21 0.01 28.24 3.88
CA GLN A 21 -0.54 28.43 2.55
C GLN A 21 0.55 28.24 1.51
N GLY A 22 0.20 27.61 0.39
CA GLY A 22 1.11 27.43 -0.73
C GLY A 22 0.44 26.65 -1.86
N THR A 23 1.23 25.89 -2.61
CA THR A 23 0.74 25.14 -3.77
C THR A 23 0.95 23.64 -3.63
N ASP A 24 0.06 22.85 -4.26
CA ASP A 24 0.25 21.41 -4.42
C ASP A 24 1.19 21.08 -5.58
N ALA A 25 1.47 19.79 -5.78
CA ALA A 25 2.32 19.30 -6.87
C ALA A 25 1.83 19.66 -8.29
N ASN A 26 0.57 20.10 -8.43
CA ASN A 26 -0.01 20.56 -9.69
C ASN A 26 -0.04 22.10 -9.79
N GLY A 27 0.54 22.82 -8.83
CA GLY A 27 0.56 24.28 -8.77
C GLY A 27 -0.75 24.90 -8.26
N HIS A 28 -1.68 24.11 -7.70
CA HIS A 28 -2.94 24.63 -7.19
C HIS A 28 -2.81 25.14 -5.76
N ALA A 29 -3.47 26.26 -5.44
CA ALA A 29 -3.48 26.82 -4.10
C ALA A 29 -4.11 25.86 -3.07
N VAL A 30 -3.40 25.67 -1.95
CA VAL A 30 -3.82 24.86 -0.82
C VAL A 30 -3.54 25.61 0.47
N GLU A 31 -4.50 25.51 1.38
CA GLU A 31 -4.35 25.96 2.77
C GLU A 31 -4.36 24.74 3.68
N VAL A 32 -3.46 24.73 4.66
CA VAL A 32 -3.35 23.72 5.69
C VAL A 32 -3.47 24.41 7.04
N SER A 33 -4.27 23.85 7.95
CA SER A 33 -4.42 24.34 9.32
C SER A 33 -4.38 23.16 10.27
N TRP A 34 -3.88 23.36 11.50
CA TRP A 34 -3.80 22.27 12.46
C TRP A 34 -4.10 22.69 13.90
N TRP A 35 -4.50 21.68 14.68
CA TRP A 35 -4.77 21.77 16.12
C TRP A 35 -4.05 20.60 16.79
N THR A 36 -3.14 20.93 17.70
CA THR A 36 -2.27 20.04 18.46
C THR A 36 -2.88 19.72 19.82
N ARG A 37 -2.26 18.80 20.58
CA ARG A 37 -2.67 18.49 21.97
C ARG A 37 -4.14 18.10 22.10
N LEU A 38 -4.67 17.44 21.07
CA LEU A 38 -6.02 16.90 21.07
C LEU A 38 -5.99 15.42 21.46
N HIS A 39 -7.13 14.93 21.95
CA HIS A 39 -7.25 13.53 22.36
C HIS A 39 -8.45 12.85 21.72
N LEU A 40 -8.31 11.55 21.45
CA LEU A 40 -9.41 10.73 20.99
C LEU A 40 -10.34 10.37 22.17
N PRO A 41 -11.67 10.42 22.01
CA PRO A 41 -12.60 10.20 23.11
C PRO A 41 -12.43 8.86 23.85
N LYS A 42 -12.04 7.81 23.11
CA LYS A 42 -11.83 6.45 23.63
C LYS A 42 -10.36 6.12 23.90
N ALA A 43 -9.43 7.03 23.60
CA ALA A 43 -8.00 6.83 23.77
C ALA A 43 -7.34 8.14 24.22
N ARG A 44 -7.68 8.59 25.43
CA ARG A 44 -7.22 9.89 25.96
C ARG A 44 -5.72 9.93 26.26
N HIS A 45 -5.09 8.79 26.41
CA HIS A 45 -3.63 8.70 26.59
C HIS A 45 -2.87 8.94 25.28
N ILE A 46 -3.55 8.94 24.14
CA ILE A 46 -2.96 9.25 22.84
C ILE A 46 -3.23 10.72 22.56
N GLU A 47 -2.15 11.50 22.47
CA GLU A 47 -2.20 12.85 21.94
C GLU A 47 -2.13 12.79 20.41
N VAL A 48 -2.95 13.59 19.75
CA VAL A 48 -3.02 13.67 18.29
C VAL A 48 -3.12 15.12 17.83
N THR A 49 -2.67 15.35 16.60
CA THR A 49 -2.87 16.58 15.87
C THR A 49 -3.95 16.38 14.82
N VAL A 50 -4.94 17.26 14.77
CA VAL A 50 -5.90 17.33 13.68
C VAL A 50 -5.35 18.27 12.62
N ILE A 51 -5.31 17.82 11.36
CA ILE A 51 -4.88 18.63 10.22
C ILE A 51 -6.05 18.79 9.25
N ARG A 52 -6.37 20.02 8.88
CA ARG A 52 -7.33 20.38 7.84
C ARG A 52 -6.55 20.81 6.59
N VAL A 53 -7.00 20.32 5.44
CA VAL A 53 -6.47 20.70 4.12
C VAL A 53 -7.62 21.21 3.27
N LEU A 54 -7.54 22.47 2.85
CA LEU A 54 -8.50 23.12 1.97
C LEU A 54 -7.88 23.33 0.59
N ARG A 55 -8.49 22.74 -0.45
CA ARG A 55 -8.06 22.84 -1.85
C ARG A 55 -9.08 23.65 -2.63
N GLN A 56 -8.77 24.91 -2.93
CA GLN A 56 -9.76 25.83 -3.52
C GLN A 56 -10.30 25.38 -4.88
N ARG A 57 -9.46 24.72 -5.70
CA ARG A 57 -9.78 24.26 -7.06
C ARG A 57 -10.40 22.87 -7.15
N ALA A 58 -10.56 22.16 -6.04
CA ALA A 58 -11.11 20.80 -6.07
C ALA A 58 -12.62 20.82 -6.36
N SER A 59 -13.09 19.79 -7.06
CA SER A 59 -14.47 19.64 -7.56
C SER A 59 -15.50 19.28 -6.48
N ASP A 60 -15.06 19.14 -5.24
CA ASP A 60 -15.83 18.72 -4.06
C ASP A 60 -16.62 17.42 -4.22
N ARG A 61 -16.10 16.51 -5.04
CA ARG A 61 -16.64 15.16 -5.20
C ARG A 61 -15.99 14.23 -4.17
N PRO A 62 -16.59 13.08 -3.83
CA PRO A 62 -15.96 12.12 -2.91
C PRO A 62 -14.55 11.66 -3.30
N ARG A 63 -14.22 11.68 -4.61
CA ARG A 63 -12.89 11.35 -5.14
C ARG A 63 -11.92 12.53 -5.20
N ASP A 64 -12.43 13.75 -5.06
CA ASP A 64 -11.69 15.00 -5.12
C ASP A 64 -12.33 16.03 -4.16
N PRO A 65 -12.28 15.78 -2.84
CA PRO A 65 -12.97 16.62 -1.88
C PRO A 65 -12.30 18.00 -1.79
N ARG A 66 -13.09 19.06 -1.60
CA ARG A 66 -12.53 20.40 -1.39
C ARG A 66 -11.81 20.53 -0.07
N GLU A 67 -12.31 19.82 0.92
CA GLU A 67 -11.79 19.83 2.27
C GLU A 67 -11.47 18.42 2.74
N SER A 68 -10.30 18.23 3.34
CA SER A 68 -9.85 16.96 3.87
C SER A 68 -9.37 17.13 5.30
N TRP A 69 -9.70 16.18 6.16
CA TRP A 69 -9.32 16.15 7.57
C TRP A 69 -8.47 14.92 7.84
N PHE A 70 -7.35 15.11 8.51
CA PHE A 70 -6.40 14.06 8.87
C PHE A 70 -6.13 14.09 10.36
N LEU A 71 -5.82 12.92 10.90
CA LEU A 71 -5.24 12.76 12.22
C LEU A 71 -3.77 12.42 12.04
N TRP A 72 -2.93 13.14 12.76
CA TRP A 72 -1.49 12.93 12.82
C TRP A 72 -1.11 12.53 14.24
N GLU A 73 -0.36 11.44 14.31
CA GLU A 73 0.34 10.99 15.50
C GLU A 73 1.77 10.72 15.03
N GLY A 74 2.73 11.43 15.63
CA GLY A 74 4.11 11.47 15.16
C GLY A 74 4.87 12.63 15.78
N SER A 75 6.12 12.82 15.36
CA SER A 75 7.01 13.86 15.92
C SER A 75 6.39 15.26 15.81
N ALA A 76 6.59 16.07 16.86
CA ALA A 76 6.23 17.48 16.90
C ALA A 76 7.07 18.34 15.94
N GLU A 77 8.26 17.86 15.56
CA GLU A 77 9.16 18.53 14.62
C GLU A 77 8.74 18.32 13.14
N ALA A 78 7.74 17.46 12.89
CA ALA A 78 7.30 17.17 11.55
C ALA A 78 6.65 18.39 10.89
N CYS A 79 7.03 18.68 9.64
CA CYS A 79 6.36 19.68 8.83
C CYS A 79 4.94 19.19 8.45
N LEU A 80 3.92 19.64 9.18
CA LEU A 80 2.54 19.14 9.05
C LEU A 80 1.93 19.41 7.67
N SER A 81 2.31 20.50 7.00
CA SER A 81 1.91 20.76 5.61
C SER A 81 2.51 19.74 4.65
N ALA A 82 3.79 19.37 4.80
CA ALA A 82 4.43 18.32 4.01
C ALA A 82 3.81 16.94 4.24
N VAL A 83 3.51 16.59 5.49
CA VAL A 83 2.80 15.35 5.85
C VAL A 83 1.43 15.30 5.16
N ALA A 84 0.65 16.37 5.28
CA ALA A 84 -0.71 16.42 4.75
C ALA A 84 -0.73 16.38 3.21
N LEU A 85 0.14 17.14 2.54
CA LEU A 85 0.27 17.12 1.08
C LEU A 85 0.83 15.79 0.58
N GLY A 86 1.73 15.16 1.35
CA GLY A 86 2.29 13.84 1.08
C GLY A 86 1.27 12.71 1.09
N TYR A 87 0.14 12.87 1.80
CA TYR A 87 -0.91 11.85 1.91
C TYR A 87 -1.49 11.42 0.56
N ARG A 88 -1.42 12.27 -0.48
CA ARG A 88 -1.78 11.90 -1.86
C ARG A 88 -1.05 10.65 -2.36
N ARG A 89 0.18 10.42 -1.89
CA ARG A 89 0.99 9.25 -2.24
C ARG A 89 0.47 7.95 -1.64
N ARG A 90 -0.39 8.00 -0.61
CA ARG A 90 -0.96 6.80 0.03
C ARG A 90 -1.66 5.88 -0.97
N TYR A 91 -2.40 6.45 -1.92
CA TYR A 91 -3.15 5.65 -2.88
C TYR A 91 -2.24 4.89 -3.87
N SER A 92 -0.99 5.32 -4.02
CA SER A 92 0.01 4.58 -4.81
C SER A 92 0.25 3.17 -4.27
N HIS A 93 0.02 2.91 -2.97
CA HIS A 93 0.10 1.55 -2.41
C HIS A 93 -0.93 0.62 -3.03
N GLU A 94 -2.16 1.08 -3.30
CA GLU A 94 -3.20 0.26 -3.95
C GLU A 94 -2.81 -0.13 -5.38
N HIS A 95 -2.16 0.80 -6.09
CA HIS A 95 -1.57 0.51 -7.41
C HIS A 95 -0.43 -0.50 -7.31
N GLY A 96 0.42 -0.40 -6.28
CA GLY A 96 1.46 -1.39 -5.97
C GLY A 96 0.89 -2.78 -5.73
N TYR A 97 -0.09 -2.92 -4.83
CA TYR A 97 -0.73 -4.21 -4.55
C TYR A 97 -1.42 -4.82 -5.77
N ARG A 98 -2.05 -3.99 -6.61
CA ARG A 98 -2.62 -4.45 -7.89
C ARG A 98 -1.53 -5.02 -8.79
N PHE A 99 -0.42 -4.29 -8.94
CA PHE A 99 0.72 -4.72 -9.72
C PHE A 99 1.30 -6.04 -9.20
N ASP A 100 1.51 -6.17 -7.89
CA ASP A 100 2.07 -7.39 -7.29
C ASP A 100 1.16 -8.60 -7.53
N LYS A 101 -0.16 -8.43 -7.37
CA LYS A 101 -1.13 -9.51 -7.61
C LYS A 101 -1.22 -9.92 -9.08
N GLN A 102 -1.24 -8.94 -9.99
CA GLN A 102 -1.52 -9.19 -11.41
C GLN A 102 -0.26 -9.51 -12.23
N SER A 103 0.85 -8.82 -11.96
CA SER A 103 2.09 -8.92 -12.75
C SER A 103 3.17 -9.75 -12.07
N LEU A 104 3.23 -9.75 -10.73
CA LEU A 104 4.15 -10.59 -9.97
C LEU A 104 3.46 -11.85 -9.40
N LEU A 105 2.19 -12.04 -9.76
CA LEU A 105 1.41 -13.24 -9.46
C LEU A 105 1.29 -13.52 -7.96
N TRP A 106 1.33 -12.49 -7.11
CA TRP A 106 1.37 -12.65 -5.65
C TRP A 106 0.28 -13.60 -5.11
N ALA A 107 -0.93 -13.52 -5.64
CA ALA A 107 -2.08 -14.32 -5.19
C ALA A 107 -2.33 -15.61 -6.01
N GLN A 108 -1.52 -15.91 -7.03
CA GLN A 108 -1.77 -17.06 -7.91
C GLN A 108 -1.26 -18.42 -7.39
N PRO A 109 -0.10 -18.51 -6.71
CA PRO A 109 0.42 -19.79 -6.26
C PRO A 109 -0.49 -20.52 -5.29
N ARG A 110 -0.70 -21.81 -5.54
CA ARG A 110 -1.45 -22.72 -4.66
C ARG A 110 -0.50 -23.39 -3.67
N LEU A 111 -0.04 -22.62 -2.69
CA LEU A 111 0.90 -23.06 -1.66
C LEU A 111 0.15 -23.77 -0.52
N ARG A 112 0.78 -24.77 0.11
CA ARG A 112 0.11 -25.67 1.06
C ARG A 112 0.08 -25.14 2.49
N THR A 113 1.00 -24.26 2.86
CA THR A 113 1.17 -23.79 4.24
C THR A 113 1.31 -22.27 4.31
N PRO A 114 0.89 -21.62 5.42
CA PRO A 114 1.10 -20.19 5.63
C PRO A 114 2.58 -19.80 5.50
N ALA A 115 3.50 -20.58 6.07
CA ALA A 115 4.94 -20.33 5.99
C ALA A 115 5.50 -20.38 4.55
N GLN A 116 4.88 -21.16 3.64
CA GLN A 116 5.23 -21.11 2.22
C GLN A 116 4.72 -19.84 1.55
N PHE A 117 3.49 -19.42 1.87
CA PHE A 117 2.90 -18.20 1.33
C PHE A 117 3.64 -16.94 1.82
N GLU A 118 4.10 -16.94 3.07
CA GLU A 118 4.95 -15.88 3.60
C GLU A 118 6.28 -15.78 2.83
N ARG A 119 6.98 -16.90 2.63
CA ARG A 119 8.20 -16.94 1.79
C ARG A 119 7.95 -16.46 0.36
N TRP A 120 6.82 -16.85 -0.22
CA TRP A 120 6.43 -16.34 -1.54
C TRP A 120 6.20 -14.82 -1.53
N SER A 121 5.55 -14.30 -0.49
CA SER A 121 5.35 -12.85 -0.33
C SER A 121 6.68 -12.10 -0.22
N GLN A 122 7.67 -12.66 0.49
CA GLN A 122 9.03 -12.11 0.54
C GLN A 122 9.69 -12.09 -0.84
N ILE A 123 9.57 -13.17 -1.62
CA ILE A 123 10.11 -13.21 -3.00
C ILE A 123 9.46 -12.12 -3.87
N VAL A 124 8.13 -11.96 -3.81
CA VAL A 124 7.41 -10.91 -4.54
C VAL A 124 7.91 -9.52 -4.14
N ALA A 125 8.07 -9.26 -2.84
CA ALA A 125 8.58 -7.98 -2.35
C ALA A 125 10.02 -7.71 -2.82
N ILE A 126 10.90 -8.71 -2.79
CA ILE A 126 12.25 -8.61 -3.32
C ILE A 126 12.22 -8.26 -4.81
N VAL A 127 11.40 -8.95 -5.61
CA VAL A 127 11.27 -8.67 -7.05
C VAL A 127 10.71 -7.27 -7.29
N HIS A 128 9.70 -6.84 -6.53
CA HIS A 128 9.18 -5.47 -6.61
C HIS A 128 10.30 -4.44 -6.39
N ASN A 129 11.10 -4.62 -5.34
CA ASN A 129 12.22 -3.73 -5.04
C ASN A 129 13.27 -3.74 -6.16
N HIS A 130 13.60 -4.91 -6.72
CA HIS A 130 14.51 -4.98 -7.87
C HIS A 130 13.98 -4.19 -9.07
N LEU A 131 12.67 -4.22 -9.34
CA LEU A 131 12.09 -3.45 -10.44
C LEU A 131 12.11 -1.94 -10.17
N VAL A 132 11.98 -1.50 -8.91
CA VAL A 132 12.13 -0.09 -8.54
C VAL A 132 13.59 0.35 -8.71
N LEU A 133 14.55 -0.45 -8.23
CA LEU A 133 15.98 -0.17 -8.35
C LEU A 133 16.48 -0.21 -9.80
N ALA A 134 15.91 -1.08 -10.63
CA ALA A 134 16.24 -1.22 -12.04
C ALA A 134 15.72 -0.07 -12.91
N ARG A 135 14.75 0.73 -12.41
CA ARG A 135 14.11 1.81 -13.18
C ARG A 135 15.11 2.76 -13.86
N PRO A 136 16.12 3.33 -13.17
CA PRO A 136 17.11 4.21 -13.81
C PRO A 136 18.13 3.46 -14.68
N GLN A 137 18.24 2.13 -14.56
CA GLN A 137 19.29 1.34 -15.19
C GLN A 137 18.86 0.74 -16.53
N VAL A 138 17.56 0.71 -16.81
CA VAL A 138 17.04 0.12 -18.04
C VAL A 138 16.08 1.06 -18.75
N GLN A 139 16.31 1.23 -20.04
CA GLN A 139 15.29 1.83 -20.90
C GLN A 139 14.08 0.89 -20.94
N ALA A 140 13.00 1.33 -20.30
CA ALA A 140 11.80 0.53 -20.17
C ALA A 140 11.23 0.18 -21.56
N ALA A 141 10.79 -1.06 -21.72
CA ALA A 141 10.17 -1.51 -22.96
C ALA A 141 8.72 -1.05 -22.94
N LEU A 142 8.34 -0.15 -23.85
CA LEU A 142 7.02 0.48 -23.93
C LEU A 142 6.15 -0.21 -24.99
N ARG A 143 4.82 -0.14 -24.80
CA ARG A 143 3.85 -0.45 -25.87
C ARG A 143 3.55 0.81 -26.68
N PRO A 144 3.07 0.70 -27.93
CA PRO A 144 2.87 1.87 -28.81
C PRO A 144 1.96 2.96 -28.24
N TRP A 145 1.00 2.60 -27.38
CA TRP A 145 0.04 3.53 -26.76
C TRP A 145 0.46 4.02 -25.38
N GLU A 146 1.63 3.63 -24.88
CA GLU A 146 2.11 4.05 -23.56
C GLU A 146 2.92 5.34 -23.65
N THR A 147 2.70 6.24 -22.69
CA THR A 147 3.38 7.53 -22.64
C THR A 147 4.85 7.40 -22.24
N THR A 148 5.69 8.23 -22.86
CA THR A 148 7.11 8.45 -22.53
C THR A 148 7.33 9.65 -21.60
N GLN A 149 6.30 10.44 -21.33
CA GLN A 149 6.41 11.70 -20.57
C GLN A 149 6.51 11.49 -19.04
N ARG A 150 6.41 10.25 -18.58
CA ARG A 150 6.42 9.90 -17.16
C ARG A 150 7.52 8.89 -16.90
N GLU A 151 7.97 8.85 -15.64
CA GLU A 151 8.85 7.78 -15.20
C GLU A 151 8.28 6.40 -15.49
N ALA A 152 9.17 5.47 -15.86
CA ALA A 152 8.78 4.10 -16.17
C ALA A 152 8.17 3.42 -14.94
N SER A 153 6.93 2.94 -15.10
CA SER A 153 6.25 2.14 -14.09
C SER A 153 6.95 0.79 -13.87
N PRO A 154 6.77 0.14 -12.70
CA PRO A 154 7.33 -1.19 -12.45
C PRO A 154 6.97 -2.23 -13.52
N GLN A 155 5.79 -2.14 -14.14
CA GLN A 155 5.39 -3.03 -15.23
C GLN A 155 6.22 -2.82 -16.51
N GLN A 156 6.52 -1.57 -16.85
CA GLN A 156 7.34 -1.24 -18.02
C GLN A 156 8.79 -1.68 -17.81
N VAL A 157 9.33 -1.48 -16.60
CA VAL A 157 10.66 -1.97 -16.21
C VAL A 157 10.69 -3.50 -16.24
N ARG A 158 9.67 -4.19 -15.72
CA ARG A 158 9.57 -5.65 -15.73
C ARG A 158 9.69 -6.25 -17.13
N ARG A 159 9.11 -5.62 -18.15
CA ARG A 159 9.23 -6.07 -19.55
C ARG A 159 10.65 -5.96 -20.09
N ALA A 160 11.42 -4.98 -19.61
CA ALA A 160 12.81 -4.78 -20.00
C ALA A 160 13.81 -5.56 -19.14
N MET A 161 13.38 -6.14 -18.02
CA MET A 161 14.26 -6.78 -17.04
C MET A 161 15.12 -7.91 -17.63
N ALA A 162 14.62 -8.61 -18.66
CA ALA A 162 15.39 -9.63 -19.37
C ALA A 162 16.71 -9.09 -19.94
N LYS A 163 16.76 -7.81 -20.34
CA LYS A 163 17.98 -7.16 -20.84
C LYS A 163 19.04 -7.03 -19.75
N ILE A 164 18.64 -6.72 -18.52
CA ILE A 164 19.55 -6.61 -17.37
C ILE A 164 20.00 -8.00 -16.93
N VAL A 165 19.04 -8.93 -16.76
CA VAL A 165 19.34 -10.28 -16.27
C VAL A 165 20.29 -11.03 -17.21
N ALA A 166 20.15 -10.85 -18.52
CA ALA A 166 21.05 -11.44 -19.50
C ALA A 166 22.51 -10.97 -19.34
N GLN A 167 22.74 -9.71 -18.93
CA GLN A 167 24.08 -9.15 -18.74
C GLN A 167 24.76 -9.65 -17.46
N LEU A 168 23.96 -9.96 -16.42
CA LEU A 168 24.47 -10.46 -15.14
C LEU A 168 24.88 -11.95 -15.20
N GLY A 169 24.50 -12.66 -16.26
CA GLY A 169 24.67 -14.10 -16.36
C GLY A 169 23.79 -14.86 -15.37
N THR A 170 24.16 -16.10 -15.06
CA THR A 170 23.44 -16.91 -14.06
C THR A 170 24.38 -17.35 -12.95
N PRO A 171 24.05 -17.09 -11.67
CA PRO A 171 24.78 -17.67 -10.55
C PRO A 171 24.42 -19.16 -10.37
N ALA A 172 23.43 -19.67 -11.11
CA ALA A 172 23.02 -21.05 -11.02
C ALA A 172 24.11 -21.96 -11.57
N ARG A 173 24.43 -23.01 -10.81
CA ARG A 173 25.26 -24.11 -11.31
C ARG A 173 24.58 -24.76 -12.52
N PRO A 174 25.36 -25.32 -13.47
CA PRO A 174 24.80 -26.09 -14.58
C PRO A 174 23.82 -27.13 -14.09
N ALA A 175 22.71 -27.30 -14.84
CA ALA A 175 21.72 -28.30 -14.52
C ALA A 175 22.37 -29.68 -14.47
N LYS A 176 22.17 -30.42 -13.38
CA LYS A 176 22.61 -31.81 -13.31
C LYS A 176 21.84 -32.63 -14.36
N PRO A 177 22.49 -33.51 -15.13
CA PRO A 177 21.79 -34.43 -16.01
C PRO A 177 20.71 -35.17 -15.20
N ARG A 178 19.46 -35.05 -15.61
CA ARG A 178 18.30 -35.52 -14.83
C ARG A 178 18.36 -37.02 -14.53
N GLY A 179 19.06 -37.80 -15.38
CA GLY A 179 19.14 -39.24 -15.30
C GLY A 179 17.76 -39.91 -15.31
N LYS A 180 17.72 -41.24 -15.26
CA LYS A 180 16.52 -41.95 -14.82
C LYS A 180 16.60 -42.00 -13.30
N SER A 181 15.77 -41.22 -12.60
CA SER A 181 15.61 -41.41 -11.16
C SER A 181 15.21 -42.86 -10.91
N ARG A 182 15.73 -43.51 -9.86
CA ARG A 182 15.41 -44.91 -9.49
C ARG A 182 13.91 -45.16 -9.24
N GLY A 183 13.08 -44.14 -9.31
CA GLY A 183 11.67 -44.19 -8.98
C GLY A 183 11.50 -44.31 -7.47
N ARG A 184 10.26 -44.58 -7.05
CA ARG A 184 10.00 -44.94 -5.66
C ARG A 184 10.33 -46.41 -5.44
N PRO A 185 10.87 -46.78 -4.27
CA PRO A 185 10.96 -48.18 -3.88
C PRO A 185 9.61 -48.89 -4.04
N LYS A 186 9.65 -50.13 -4.52
CA LYS A 186 8.45 -50.97 -4.61
C LYS A 186 7.82 -51.10 -3.21
N GLY A 187 6.52 -50.91 -3.10
CA GLY A 187 5.80 -50.89 -1.82
C GLY A 187 5.71 -49.53 -1.13
N THR A 188 6.24 -48.44 -1.73
CA THR A 188 6.06 -47.09 -1.17
C THR A 188 4.59 -46.68 -1.19
N VAL A 189 3.98 -46.55 -0.01
CA VAL A 189 2.62 -46.00 0.16
C VAL A 189 2.71 -44.52 0.47
N ILE A 190 2.00 -43.68 -0.30
CA ILE A 190 1.87 -42.25 0.00
C ILE A 190 0.51 -42.00 0.63
N PRO A 191 0.46 -41.53 1.88
CA PRO A 191 -0.80 -41.17 2.49
C PRO A 191 -1.40 -39.95 1.77
N PRO A 192 -2.74 -39.87 1.66
CA PRO A 192 -3.41 -38.65 1.20
C PRO A 192 -2.98 -37.44 2.04
N ALA A 193 -2.93 -36.26 1.42
CA ALA A 193 -2.67 -35.03 2.15
C ALA A 193 -3.76 -34.83 3.23
N PRO A 194 -3.40 -34.40 4.46
CA PRO A 194 -4.37 -34.09 5.51
C PRO A 194 -5.41 -33.10 5.02
N ARG A 195 -6.70 -33.46 5.16
CA ARG A 195 -7.81 -32.57 4.83
C ARG A 195 -8.23 -31.85 6.10
N TYR A 196 -8.17 -30.51 6.07
CA TYR A 196 -8.70 -29.69 7.15
C TYR A 196 -10.17 -29.36 6.88
N PRO A 197 -11.02 -29.28 7.91
CA PRO A 197 -12.42 -28.89 7.74
C PRO A 197 -12.52 -27.48 7.16
N VAL A 198 -13.50 -27.25 6.29
CA VAL A 198 -13.78 -25.93 5.72
C VAL A 198 -14.31 -25.01 6.82
N VAL A 199 -13.59 -23.95 7.13
CA VAL A 199 -14.04 -22.92 8.08
C VAL A 199 -15.00 -21.98 7.37
N TYR A 200 -16.29 -22.09 7.68
CA TYR A 200 -17.30 -21.13 7.22
C TYR A 200 -17.34 -19.91 8.16
N LYS A 201 -17.43 -18.70 7.59
CA LYS A 201 -17.76 -17.52 8.40
C LYS A 201 -19.17 -17.69 8.96
N SER A 202 -19.32 -17.56 10.29
CA SER A 202 -20.64 -17.50 10.93
C SER A 202 -21.47 -16.37 10.31
N LYS A 203 -22.77 -16.61 10.08
CA LYS A 203 -23.69 -15.55 9.67
C LYS A 203 -23.60 -14.40 10.68
N PRO A 204 -23.55 -13.12 10.24
CA PRO A 204 -23.53 -12.01 11.18
C PRO A 204 -24.78 -12.10 12.06
N GLY A 205 -24.56 -12.21 13.38
CA GLY A 205 -25.63 -12.27 14.36
C GLY A 205 -26.53 -11.03 14.25
N ALA A 206 -27.82 -11.21 14.52
CA ALA A 206 -28.80 -10.12 14.49
C ALA A 206 -28.30 -8.93 15.32
N LYS A 207 -28.23 -7.75 14.71
CA LYS A 207 -27.85 -6.51 15.40
C LYS A 207 -28.81 -6.29 16.57
N LYS A 208 -28.32 -6.37 17.81
CA LYS A 208 -29.09 -5.96 18.99
C LYS A 208 -29.59 -4.52 18.78
N ARG A 209 -30.91 -4.32 18.77
CA ARG A 209 -31.53 -2.99 18.79
C ARG A 209 -31.01 -2.25 20.02
N ARG A 210 -30.34 -1.11 19.81
CA ARG A 210 -29.99 -0.19 20.90
C ARG A 210 -31.31 0.28 21.53
N LYS A 211 -31.53 -0.01 22.81
CA LYS A 211 -32.57 0.67 23.60
C LYS A 211 -32.23 2.16 23.62
N ARG A 212 -33.17 3.00 23.19
CA ARG A 212 -33.12 4.44 23.42
C ARG A 212 -33.33 4.66 24.92
N ALA A 213 -32.41 5.36 25.55
CA ALA A 213 -32.59 6.03 26.82
C ALA A 213 -32.68 7.53 26.51
#